data_AF-A0A3M7KT28-F1
#
_entry.id   AF-A0A3M7KT28-F1
#
_cell.length_a   1.000
_cell.length_b   1.000
_cell.length_c   1.000
_cell.angle_alpha   90.00
_cell.angle_beta   90.00
_cell.angle_gamma   90.00
#
_symmetry.space_group_name_H-M   'P 1'
#
loop_
_entity.id
_entity.type
_entity.pdbx_description
1 polymer ?
#
loop_
_entity_poly.entity_id
_entity_poly.type
_entity_poly.pdbx_seq_one_letter_code
_entity_poly.pdbx_strand_id
1 'polypeptide(L)'
;FYRSRQQAGGGAKILAPIRGSRAGLERCRFILNDGGPNPYVAMLRLARSASMNCYLYEPNAGEGWEARASLIQQSLPFSDPCTLRLIYKNSITLNKDPALQQEGKVQLERLIRNFQLLDDMLERASQGDQAAVQQVPKILDDAIETNAGFEATILACLGL
;
A
#
# COMPACT_ATOMS: atom_id res chain seq x y z
N PHE A 1 11.44 8.99 -25.38
CA PHE A 1 12.15 8.91 -24.10
C PHE A 1 11.32 8.40 -22.91
N TYR A 2 10.03 8.77 -22.74
CA TYR A 2 9.18 8.28 -21.63
C TYR A 2 8.59 6.86 -21.85
N ARG A 3 8.07 6.58 -23.05
CA ARG A 3 7.58 5.23 -23.43
C ARG A 3 8.65 4.14 -23.33
N SER A 4 9.92 4.48 -23.60
CA SER A 4 11.03 3.53 -23.51
C SER A 4 11.40 3.15 -22.07
N ARG A 5 11.07 3.96 -21.05
CA ARG A 5 11.23 3.57 -19.63
C ARG A 5 10.05 2.76 -19.09
N GLN A 6 8.83 2.99 -19.58
CA GLN A 6 7.66 2.16 -19.27
C GLN A 6 7.81 0.74 -19.87
N GLN A 7 8.43 0.64 -21.05
CA GLN A 7 8.65 -0.65 -21.73
C GLN A 7 9.98 -1.34 -21.37
N ALA A 8 11.00 -0.62 -20.86
CA ALA A 8 12.25 -1.23 -20.43
C ALA A 8 12.02 -2.16 -19.21
N GLY A 9 11.87 -3.45 -19.48
CA GLY A 9 11.55 -4.48 -18.49
C GLY A 9 10.05 -4.73 -18.29
N GLY A 10 9.18 -4.39 -19.24
CA GLY A 10 7.74 -4.74 -19.20
C GLY A 10 7.00 -4.20 -17.98
N GLY A 11 7.24 -2.93 -17.60
CA GLY A 11 6.60 -2.34 -16.41
C GLY A 11 7.11 -2.86 -15.06
N ALA A 12 8.09 -3.77 -15.01
CA ALA A 12 8.53 -4.42 -13.77
C ALA A 12 8.93 -3.42 -12.66
N LYS A 13 9.56 -2.29 -13.01
CA LYS A 13 9.94 -1.24 -12.03
C LYS A 13 8.74 -0.49 -11.46
N ILE A 14 7.64 -0.38 -12.21
CA ILE A 14 6.40 0.26 -11.79
C ILE A 14 5.57 -0.70 -10.94
N LEU A 15 5.55 -1.98 -11.31
CA LEU A 15 4.78 -3.03 -10.64
C LEU A 15 5.44 -3.54 -9.35
N ALA A 16 6.77 -3.50 -9.26
CA ALA A 16 7.50 -4.04 -8.12
C ALA A 16 7.04 -3.49 -6.75
N PRO A 17 6.81 -2.16 -6.57
CA PRO A 17 6.30 -1.66 -5.29
C PRO A 17 4.88 -2.13 -4.96
N ILE A 18 4.02 -2.30 -5.97
CA ILE A 18 2.63 -2.78 -5.79
C ILE A 18 2.66 -4.25 -5.36
N ARG A 19 3.46 -5.07 -6.05
CA ARG A 19 3.64 -6.48 -5.72
C ARG A 19 4.29 -6.68 -4.37
N GLY A 20 5.28 -5.85 -4.01
CA GLY A 20 5.88 -5.84 -2.68
C GLY A 20 4.87 -5.49 -1.60
N SER A 21 4.01 -4.51 -1.86
CA SER A 21 2.90 -4.15 -0.98
C SER A 21 1.91 -5.31 -0.79
N ARG A 22 1.49 -5.98 -1.89
CA ARG A 22 0.62 -7.17 -1.81
C ARG A 22 1.27 -8.30 -1.03
N ALA A 23 2.56 -8.59 -1.26
CA ALA A 23 3.27 -9.63 -0.53
C ALA A 23 3.31 -9.35 0.99
N GLY A 24 3.43 -8.07 1.39
CA GLY A 24 3.33 -7.66 2.80
C GLY A 24 1.94 -7.94 3.39
N LEU A 25 0.87 -7.62 2.67
CA LEU A 25 -0.51 -7.91 3.09
C LEU A 25 -0.79 -9.43 3.15
N GLU A 26 -0.33 -10.20 2.17
CA GLU A 26 -0.43 -11.66 2.18
C GLU A 26 0.34 -12.27 3.36
N ARG A 27 1.48 -11.67 3.74
CA ARG A 27 2.21 -12.06 4.95
C ARG A 27 1.42 -11.77 6.22
N CYS A 28 0.72 -10.63 6.30
CA CYS A 28 -0.23 -10.38 7.39
C CYS A 28 -1.30 -11.46 7.45
N ARG A 29 -1.84 -11.91 6.30
CA ARG A 29 -2.87 -12.96 6.26
C ARG A 29 -2.33 -14.29 6.75
N PHE A 30 -1.10 -14.63 6.38
CA PHE A 30 -0.40 -15.81 6.90
C PHE A 30 -0.27 -15.75 8.43
N ILE A 31 0.20 -14.62 8.98
CA ILE A 31 0.37 -14.44 10.43
C ILE A 31 -0.97 -14.54 11.17
N LEU A 32 -2.03 -13.95 10.62
CA LEU A 32 -3.38 -14.03 11.19
C LEU A 32 -3.87 -15.48 11.29
N ASN A 33 -3.58 -16.30 10.27
CA ASN A 33 -4.00 -17.70 10.20
C ASN A 33 -3.13 -18.65 11.03
N ASP A 34 -1.86 -18.29 11.29
CA ASP A 34 -0.92 -19.08 12.10
C ASP A 34 -1.34 -19.14 13.58
N GLY A 35 -2.13 -18.17 14.06
CA GLY A 35 -2.77 -18.23 15.38
C GLY A 35 -1.84 -17.99 16.56
N GLY A 36 -0.65 -17.40 16.33
CA GLY A 36 0.29 -17.04 17.39
C GLY A 36 -0.24 -16.00 18.38
N PRO A 37 0.38 -15.84 19.57
CA PRO A 37 -0.05 -14.88 20.57
C PRO A 37 0.14 -13.42 20.08
N ASN A 38 -0.95 -12.65 20.10
CA ASN A 38 -1.03 -11.24 19.67
C ASN A 38 -0.36 -10.96 18.30
N PRO A 39 -0.93 -11.47 17.19
CA PRO A 39 -0.36 -11.33 15.85
C PRO A 39 -0.34 -9.87 15.35
N TYR A 40 -1.18 -9.02 15.95
CA TYR A 40 -1.50 -7.69 15.42
C TYR A 40 -0.31 -6.73 15.45
N VAL A 41 0.59 -6.83 16.43
CA VAL A 41 1.80 -5.98 16.48
C VAL A 41 2.73 -6.26 15.29
N ALA A 42 2.93 -7.53 14.95
CA ALA A 42 3.75 -7.92 13.81
C ALA A 42 3.07 -7.54 12.48
N MET A 43 1.75 -7.75 12.39
CA MET A 43 0.95 -7.35 11.24
C MET A 43 0.95 -5.83 11.03
N LEU A 44 0.89 -5.03 12.11
CA LEU A 44 0.90 -3.57 12.03
C LEU A 44 2.20 -3.05 11.39
N ARG A 45 3.35 -3.59 11.80
CA ARG A 45 4.65 -3.26 11.20
C ARG A 45 4.70 -3.62 9.72
N LEU A 46 4.19 -4.79 9.35
CA LEU A 46 4.14 -5.23 7.96
C LEU A 46 3.16 -4.41 7.12
N ALA A 47 1.98 -4.08 7.64
CA ALA A 47 0.98 -3.26 6.96
C ALA A 47 1.49 -1.83 6.72
N ARG A 48 2.17 -1.23 7.71
CA ARG A 48 2.86 0.07 7.56
C ARG A 48 4.01 0.01 6.58
N SER A 49 4.77 -1.09 6.57
CA SER A 49 5.82 -1.29 5.59
C SER A 49 5.27 -1.49 4.17
N ALA A 50 4.15 -2.20 4.04
CA ALA A 50 3.47 -2.44 2.78
C ALA A 50 2.79 -1.17 2.24
N SER A 51 2.41 -0.27 3.15
CA SER A 51 1.83 1.03 2.82
C SER A 51 2.87 2.13 2.63
N MET A 52 4.19 1.83 2.79
CA MET A 52 5.29 2.81 2.90
C MET A 52 5.11 4.02 1.98
N ASN A 53 4.55 5.06 2.60
CA ASN A 53 4.25 6.41 2.13
C ASN A 53 2.77 6.78 1.90
N CYS A 54 1.78 5.96 2.24
CA CYS A 54 0.38 6.39 2.13
C CYS A 54 -0.13 7.22 3.31
N TYR A 55 0.50 7.14 4.49
CA TYR A 55 0.23 7.99 5.67
C TYR A 55 1.51 8.22 6.49
N LEU A 56 1.60 9.40 7.12
CA LEU A 56 2.61 9.72 8.14
C LEU A 56 2.36 8.84 9.37
N TYR A 57 3.37 8.09 9.84
CA TYR A 57 3.36 7.47 11.16
C TYR A 57 4.62 7.88 11.92
N GLU A 58 4.53 8.07 13.23
CA GLU A 58 5.70 8.40 14.05
C GLU A 58 6.64 7.19 14.18
N PRO A 59 7.93 7.33 13.85
CA PRO A 59 8.86 6.22 13.88
C PRO A 59 9.12 5.84 15.34
N ASN A 60 9.10 4.54 15.64
CA ASN A 60 9.47 4.08 16.98
C ASN A 60 10.95 4.34 17.26
N ALA A 61 11.32 4.49 18.54
CA ALA A 61 12.69 4.81 18.97
C ALA A 61 13.77 3.79 18.52
N GLY A 62 13.39 2.62 18.02
CA GLY A 62 14.27 1.58 17.48
C GLY A 62 14.28 1.42 15.95
N GLU A 63 13.55 2.24 15.19
CA GLU A 63 13.52 2.15 13.73
C GLU A 63 14.78 2.77 13.08
N GLY A 64 15.25 2.13 12.00
CA GLY A 64 16.51 2.44 11.32
C GLY A 64 16.52 3.81 10.63
N TRP A 65 17.71 4.22 10.21
CA TRP A 65 17.96 5.56 9.63
C TRP A 65 17.17 5.83 8.35
N GLU A 66 16.85 4.78 7.59
CA GLU A 66 16.06 4.85 6.36
C GLU A 66 14.59 5.20 6.62
N ALA A 67 13.97 4.62 7.66
CA ALA A 67 12.59 4.93 8.05
C ALA A 67 12.46 6.39 8.50
N ARG A 68 13.44 6.88 9.25
CA ARG A 68 13.53 8.29 9.69
C ARG A 68 13.76 9.24 8.50
N ALA A 69 14.60 8.87 7.54
CA ALA A 69 14.83 9.67 6.33
C ALA A 69 13.56 9.79 5.46
N SER A 70 12.78 8.71 5.36
CA SER A 70 11.49 8.69 4.65
C SER A 70 10.50 9.68 5.24
N LEU A 71 10.47 9.84 6.57
CA LEU A 71 9.62 10.81 7.27
C LEU A 71 10.08 12.26 7.12
N ILE A 72 11.39 12.49 7.16
CA ILE A 72 11.95 13.83 6.90
C ILE A 72 11.60 14.28 5.48
N GLN A 73 11.69 13.37 4.50
CA GLN A 73 11.26 13.64 3.14
C GLN A 73 9.77 13.91 2.97
N GLN A 74 8.92 13.48 3.92
CA GLN A 74 7.47 13.72 3.97
C GLN A 74 7.07 15.01 4.72
N SER A 75 7.94 15.55 5.58
CA SER A 75 7.70 16.79 6.35
C SER A 75 7.91 18.09 5.57
N LEU A 76 8.34 18.01 4.31
CA LEU A 76 8.47 19.17 3.43
C LEU A 76 7.10 19.52 2.82
N PRO A 77 6.72 20.81 2.69
CA PRO A 77 5.37 21.22 2.26
C PRO A 77 4.98 20.82 0.81
N PHE A 78 5.84 20.11 0.09
CA PHE A 78 5.64 19.63 -1.29
C PHE A 78 5.64 18.10 -1.43
N SER A 79 5.79 17.34 -0.34
CA SER A 79 5.96 15.90 -0.39
C SER A 79 4.70 15.17 0.05
N ASP A 80 3.94 14.74 -0.95
CA ASP A 80 2.90 13.73 -0.79
C ASP A 80 3.31 12.47 -1.59
N PRO A 81 4.41 11.77 -1.24
CA PRO A 81 4.94 10.74 -2.11
C PRO A 81 4.47 9.37 -1.63
N CYS A 82 3.15 9.12 -1.49
CA CYS A 82 2.73 7.72 -1.48
C CYS A 82 3.27 7.08 -2.75
N THR A 83 4.05 6.02 -2.61
CA THR A 83 4.64 5.29 -3.74
C THR A 83 3.54 4.92 -4.74
N LEU A 84 2.34 4.60 -4.25
CA LEU A 84 1.14 4.34 -5.04
C LEU A 84 0.59 5.60 -5.75
N ARG A 85 0.58 6.77 -5.09
CA ARG A 85 0.23 8.08 -5.72
C ARG A 85 1.23 8.46 -6.81
N LEU A 86 2.52 8.24 -6.58
CA LEU A 86 3.57 8.46 -7.58
C LEU A 86 3.44 7.51 -8.77
N ILE A 87 3.11 6.24 -8.52
CA ILE A 87 2.85 5.26 -9.57
C ILE A 87 1.62 5.67 -10.39
N TYR A 88 0.52 6.06 -9.75
CA TYR A 88 -0.68 6.57 -10.41
C TYR A 88 -0.36 7.78 -11.30
N LYS A 89 0.37 8.77 -10.77
CA LYS A 89 0.77 9.98 -11.51
C LYS A 89 1.69 9.69 -12.70
N ASN A 90 2.51 8.64 -12.63
CA ASN A 90 3.48 8.31 -13.69
C ASN A 90 3.00 7.23 -14.66
N SER A 91 1.91 6.52 -14.34
CA SER A 91 1.45 5.36 -15.13
C SER A 91 0.02 5.51 -15.61
N ILE A 92 -0.85 6.12 -14.80
CA ILE A 92 -2.29 6.21 -15.09
C ILE A 92 -2.65 7.58 -15.64
N THR A 93 -2.25 8.69 -15.01
CA THR A 93 -2.62 10.05 -15.50
C THR A 93 -2.01 10.42 -16.84
N LEU A 94 -1.02 9.67 -17.31
CA LEU A 94 -0.40 9.83 -18.62
C LEU A 94 -1.05 8.94 -19.70
N ASN A 95 -1.99 8.07 -19.32
CA ASN A 95 -2.74 7.24 -20.26
C ASN A 95 -3.73 8.12 -21.06
N LYS A 96 -4.10 7.69 -22.27
CA LYS A 96 -5.03 8.43 -23.13
C LYS A 96 -6.50 8.06 -22.91
N ASP A 97 -6.77 6.96 -22.24
CA ASP A 97 -8.12 6.47 -21.95
C ASP A 97 -8.65 7.09 -20.65
N PRO A 98 -9.67 7.97 -20.71
CA PRO A 98 -10.27 8.58 -19.52
C PRO A 98 -10.93 7.56 -18.57
N ALA A 99 -11.42 6.43 -19.09
CA ALA A 99 -12.05 5.40 -18.27
C ALA A 99 -11.01 4.74 -17.35
N LEU A 100 -9.85 4.37 -17.90
CA LEU A 100 -8.75 3.80 -17.11
C LEU A 100 -8.17 4.80 -16.10
N GLN A 101 -8.15 6.10 -16.44
CA GLN A 101 -7.75 7.14 -15.49
C GLN A 101 -8.69 7.20 -14.29
N GLN A 102 -10.00 7.21 -14.54
CA GLN A 102 -11.01 7.27 -13.50
C GLN A 102 -11.02 5.99 -12.64
N GLU A 103 -10.91 4.83 -13.28
CA GLU A 103 -10.80 3.54 -12.58
C GLU A 103 -9.57 3.52 -11.67
N GLY A 104 -8.41 3.91 -12.20
CA GLY A 104 -7.16 3.93 -11.44
C GLY A 104 -7.19 4.91 -10.26
N LYS A 105 -7.91 6.03 -10.41
CA LYS A 105 -8.16 6.97 -9.31
C LYS A 105 -8.99 6.33 -8.21
N VAL A 106 -10.11 5.69 -8.59
CA VAL A 106 -11.01 5.01 -7.63
C VAL A 106 -10.27 3.89 -6.89
N GLN A 107 -9.47 3.09 -7.60
CA GLN A 107 -8.69 2.01 -6.99
C GLN A 107 -7.65 2.55 -6.02
N LEU A 108 -6.93 3.62 -6.39
CA LEU A 108 -5.97 4.28 -5.51
C LEU A 108 -6.63 4.83 -4.23
N GLU A 109 -7.75 5.54 -4.35
CA GLU A 109 -8.47 6.11 -3.21
C GLU A 109 -8.99 5.02 -2.27
N ARG A 110 -9.50 3.91 -2.82
CA ARG A 110 -9.91 2.74 -2.04
C ARG A 110 -8.74 2.08 -1.34
N LEU A 111 -7.62 1.90 -2.04
CA LEU A 111 -6.43 1.23 -1.49
C LEU A 111 -5.86 2.03 -0.32
N ILE A 112 -5.77 3.35 -0.49
CA ILE A 112 -5.39 4.30 0.54
C ILE A 112 -6.31 4.17 1.77
N ARG A 113 -7.63 4.20 1.58
CA ARG A 113 -8.60 4.06 2.67
C ARG A 113 -8.48 2.71 3.39
N ASN A 114 -8.31 1.62 2.65
CA ASN A 114 -8.18 0.29 3.22
C ASN A 114 -6.90 0.16 4.05
N PHE A 115 -5.79 0.79 3.62
CA PHE A 115 -4.59 0.88 4.45
C PHE A 115 -4.81 1.65 5.75
N GLN A 116 -5.56 2.77 5.74
CA GLN A 116 -5.89 3.50 6.97
C GLN A 116 -6.73 2.67 7.93
N LEU A 117 -7.78 2.05 7.40
CA LEU A 117 -8.68 1.22 8.20
C LEU A 117 -7.94 0.02 8.77
N LEU A 118 -7.05 -0.59 7.98
CA LEU A 118 -6.23 -1.70 8.44
C LEU A 118 -5.27 -1.25 9.55
N ASP A 119 -4.64 -0.08 9.42
CA ASP A 119 -3.75 0.47 10.45
C ASP A 119 -4.48 0.68 11.78
N ASP A 120 -5.61 1.40 11.75
CA ASP A 120 -6.43 1.68 12.93
C ASP A 120 -6.93 0.39 13.60
N MET A 121 -7.45 -0.56 12.81
CA MET A 121 -7.92 -1.83 13.35
C MET A 121 -6.79 -2.68 13.94
N LEU A 122 -5.61 -2.71 13.30
CA LEU A 122 -4.46 -3.45 13.83
C LEU A 122 -3.92 -2.81 15.11
N GLU A 123 -3.89 -1.48 15.18
CA GLU A 123 -3.49 -0.75 16.39
C GLU A 123 -4.44 -1.04 17.55
N ARG A 124 -5.76 -0.92 17.34
CA ARG A 124 -6.77 -1.24 18.34
C ARG A 124 -6.77 -2.72 18.74
N ALA A 125 -6.66 -3.64 17.78
CA ALA A 125 -6.57 -5.08 18.04
C ALA A 125 -5.32 -5.44 18.85
N SER A 126 -4.19 -4.76 18.61
CA SER A 126 -2.96 -4.97 19.37
C SER A 126 -3.09 -4.59 20.86
N GLN A 127 -4.04 -3.72 21.18
CA GLN A 127 -4.39 -3.27 22.53
C GLN A 127 -5.53 -4.11 23.16
N GLY A 128 -6.03 -5.14 22.46
CA GLY A 128 -7.03 -6.07 22.97
C GLY A 128 -8.49 -5.74 22.60
N ASP A 129 -8.74 -4.76 21.73
CA ASP A 129 -10.09 -4.42 21.26
C ASP A 129 -10.68 -5.57 20.41
N GLN A 130 -11.70 -6.24 20.96
CA GLN A 130 -12.35 -7.38 20.33
C GLN A 130 -13.16 -7.00 19.07
N ALA A 131 -13.71 -5.79 19.00
CA ALA A 131 -14.43 -5.34 17.81
C ALA A 131 -13.47 -5.10 16.64
N ALA A 132 -12.25 -4.63 16.94
CA ALA A 132 -11.19 -4.50 15.95
C ALA A 132 -10.69 -5.88 15.49
N VAL A 133 -10.44 -6.80 16.43
CA VAL A 133 -10.04 -8.20 16.14
C VAL A 133 -10.98 -8.87 15.14
N GLN A 134 -12.30 -8.69 15.30
CA GLN A 134 -13.29 -9.28 14.40
C GLN A 134 -13.29 -8.67 12.99
N GLN A 135 -12.85 -7.42 12.85
CA GLN A 135 -12.86 -6.70 11.57
C GLN A 135 -11.56 -6.84 10.77
N VAL A 136 -10.43 -7.09 11.44
CA VAL A 136 -9.10 -7.25 10.81
C VAL A 136 -9.12 -8.21 9.61
N PRO A 137 -9.72 -9.44 9.68
CA PRO A 137 -9.70 -10.36 8.54
C PRO A 137 -10.32 -9.75 7.29
N LYS A 138 -11.51 -9.17 7.42
CA LYS A 138 -12.25 -8.59 6.29
C LYS A 138 -11.50 -7.40 5.69
N ILE A 139 -11.04 -6.48 6.52
CA ILE A 139 -10.34 -5.27 6.05
C ILE A 139 -9.00 -5.63 5.38
N LEU A 140 -8.33 -6.67 5.87
CA LEU A 140 -7.12 -7.19 5.25
C LEU A 140 -7.41 -7.78 3.86
N ASP A 141 -8.47 -8.58 3.72
CA ASP A 141 -8.87 -9.12 2.43
C ASP A 141 -9.29 -8.02 1.44
N ASP A 142 -10.07 -7.03 1.90
CA ASP A 142 -10.45 -5.85 1.10
C ASP A 142 -9.20 -5.07 0.62
N ALA A 143 -8.16 -4.95 1.47
CA ALA A 143 -6.89 -4.31 1.11
C ALA A 143 -6.12 -5.12 0.05
N ILE A 144 -6.07 -6.45 0.16
CA ILE A 144 -5.42 -7.34 -0.81
C ILE A 144 -6.14 -7.25 -2.16
N GLU A 145 -7.46 -7.34 -2.18
CA GLU A 145 -8.27 -7.28 -3.41
C GLU A 145 -8.10 -5.93 -4.11
N THR A 146 -8.17 -4.83 -3.36
CA THR A 146 -7.99 -3.49 -3.92
C THR A 146 -6.57 -3.27 -4.45
N ASN A 147 -5.55 -3.83 -3.79
CA ASN A 147 -4.18 -3.79 -4.28
C ASN A 147 -4.05 -4.53 -5.63
N ALA A 148 -4.65 -5.71 -5.75
CA ALA A 148 -4.70 -6.46 -7.01
C ALA A 148 -5.46 -5.71 -8.11
N GLY A 149 -6.58 -5.06 -7.78
CA GLY A 149 -7.33 -4.20 -8.70
C GLY A 149 -6.49 -3.03 -9.22
N PHE A 150 -5.75 -2.36 -8.33
CA PHE A 150 -4.85 -1.28 -8.72
C PHE A 150 -3.69 -1.78 -9.62
N GLU A 151 -3.12 -2.96 -9.34
CA GLU A 151 -2.14 -3.60 -10.22
C GLU A 151 -2.72 -3.85 -11.62
N ALA A 152 -3.94 -4.40 -11.70
CA ALA A 152 -4.61 -4.69 -12.95
C ALA A 152 -4.87 -3.43 -13.79
N THR A 153 -5.31 -2.33 -13.18
CA THR A 153 -5.49 -1.06 -13.90
C THR A 153 -4.16 -0.53 -14.45
N ILE A 154 -3.05 -0.72 -13.72
CA ILE A 154 -1.73 -0.30 -14.18
C ILE A 154 -1.24 -1.18 -15.34
N LEU A 155 -1.46 -2.49 -15.28
CA LEU A 155 -1.17 -3.41 -16.38
C LEU A 155 -1.95 -3.00 -17.64
N ALA A 156 -3.25 -2.74 -17.51
CA ALA A 156 -4.07 -2.22 -18.60
C ALA A 156 -3.52 -0.89 -19.16
N CYS A 157 -3.10 0.02 -18.27
CA CYS A 157 -2.50 1.30 -18.67
C CYS A 157 -1.15 1.14 -19.41
N LEU A 158 -0.41 0.08 -19.11
CA LEU A 158 0.87 -0.25 -19.75
C LEU A 158 0.70 -1.11 -21.02
N GLY A 159 -0.51 -1.62 -21.28
CA GLY A 159 -0.81 -2.53 -22.38
C GLY A 159 -0.22 -3.94 -22.17
N LEU A 160 -0.23 -4.42 -20.93
CA LEU A 160 0.31 -5.71 -20.48
C LEU A 160 -0.77 -6.62 -19.92
#